data_AF-A0A2E6I6T8-F1
#
_entry.id   AF-A0A2E6I6T8-F1
#
_cell.length_a   1.000
_cell.length_b   1.000
_cell.length_c   1.000
_cell.angle_alpha   90.00
_cell.angle_beta   90.00
_cell.angle_gamma   90.00
#
_symmetry.space_group_name_H-M   'P 1'
#
loop_
_entity.id
_entity.type
_entity.pdbx_description
1 polymer ?
#
loop_
_entity_poly.entity_id
_entity_poly.type
_entity_poly.pdbx_seq_one_letter_code
_entity_poly.pdbx_strand_id
1 'polypeptide(L)'
;MDDLMDDLEYDLRRKISNYVIGMIPKPVRKIVGWILLIFGAVAFLILYPGTLFYTMSELMFMITFAFSIISIGSGISLLRHKG
;
A
#
# COMPACT_ATOMS: atom_id res chain seq x y z
N MET A 1 -26.24 1.69 19.67
CA MET A 1 -25.71 0.31 19.67
C MET A 1 -24.82 0.07 18.47
N ASP A 2 -25.12 0.71 17.32
CA ASP A 2 -24.29 0.62 16.11
C ASP A 2 -22.87 1.22 16.29
N ASP A 3 -22.73 2.39 16.93
CA ASP A 3 -21.40 2.99 17.19
C ASP A 3 -20.45 2.10 18.01
N LEU A 4 -21.01 1.26 18.89
CA LEU A 4 -20.24 0.40 19.80
C LEU A 4 -19.77 -0.88 19.08
N MET A 5 -20.46 -1.29 18.01
CA MET A 5 -20.01 -2.37 17.14
C MET A 5 -18.92 -1.89 16.17
N ASP A 6 -19.05 -0.68 15.63
CA ASP A 6 -18.07 -0.10 14.71
C ASP A 6 -16.71 0.13 15.39
N ASP A 7 -16.70 0.64 16.63
CA ASP A 7 -15.47 0.79 17.42
C ASP A 7 -14.81 -0.56 17.73
N LEU A 8 -15.61 -1.59 18.02
CA LEU A 8 -15.12 -2.94 18.28
C LEU A 8 -14.53 -3.58 17.01
N GLU A 9 -15.17 -3.36 15.86
CA GLU A 9 -14.68 -3.86 14.57
C GLU A 9 -13.38 -3.17 14.16
N TYR A 10 -13.29 -1.86 14.39
CA TYR A 10 -12.07 -1.08 14.12
C TYR A 10 -10.90 -1.55 15.00
N ASP A 11 -11.15 -1.77 16.28
CA ASP A 11 -10.11 -2.23 17.21
C ASP A 11 -9.68 -3.68 16.92
N LEU A 12 -10.62 -4.55 16.55
CA LEU A 12 -10.32 -5.91 16.07
C LEU A 12 -9.49 -5.90 14.79
N ARG A 13 -9.87 -5.09 13.78
CA ARG A 13 -9.10 -4.95 12.54
C ARG A 13 -7.69 -4.45 12.81
N ARG A 14 -7.53 -3.49 13.71
CA ARG A 14 -6.23 -2.96 14.10
C ARG A 14 -5.37 -3.99 14.83
N LYS A 15 -5.97 -4.80 15.70
CA LYS A 15 -5.31 -5.88 16.44
C LYS A 15 -4.89 -7.03 15.52
N ILE A 16 -5.74 -7.43 14.59
CA ILE A 16 -5.43 -8.44 13.57
C ILE A 16 -4.31 -7.93 12.65
N SER A 17 -4.42 -6.69 12.17
CA SER A 17 -3.38 -6.06 11.35
C SER A 17 -2.03 -6.03 12.08
N ASN A 18 -2.00 -5.62 13.36
CA ASN A 18 -0.78 -5.63 14.16
C ASN A 18 -0.25 -7.05 14.44
N TYR A 19 -1.13 -8.04 14.64
CA TYR A 19 -0.71 -9.43 14.86
C TYR A 19 -0.10 -10.04 13.60
N VAL A 20 -0.72 -9.84 12.43
CA VAL A 20 -0.22 -10.30 11.13
C VAL A 20 1.10 -9.59 10.79
N ILE A 21 1.19 -8.28 11.00
CA ILE A 21 2.43 -7.51 10.78
C ILE A 21 3.52 -7.92 11.79
N GLY A 22 3.12 -8.28 13.02
CA GLY A 22 4.01 -8.76 14.09
C GLY A 22 4.57 -10.15 13.85
N MET A 23 3.81 -11.04 13.18
CA MET A 23 4.28 -12.36 12.75
C MET A 23 5.34 -12.29 11.64
N ILE A 24 5.37 -11.20 10.86
CA ILE A 24 6.36 -11.03 9.80
C ILE A 24 7.71 -10.60 10.42
N PRO A 25 8.79 -11.37 10.21
CA PRO A 25 10.12 -11.04 10.73
C PRO A 25 10.52 -9.62 10.32
N LYS A 26 11.08 -8.85 11.27
CA LYS A 26 11.62 -7.49 11.02
C LYS A 26 12.45 -7.37 9.72
N PRO A 27 13.37 -8.30 9.38
CA PRO A 27 14.12 -8.22 8.12
C PRO A 27 13.22 -8.36 6.88
N VAL A 28 12.24 -9.27 6.91
CA VAL A 28 11.30 -9.50 5.80
C VAL A 28 10.40 -8.28 5.60
N ARG A 29 9.88 -7.68 6.68
CA ARG A 29 9.03 -6.49 6.63
C ARG A 29 9.74 -5.31 5.96
N LYS A 30 11.02 -5.13 6.28
CA LYS A 30 11.84 -4.08 5.67
C LYS A 30 12.02 -4.34 4.17
N ILE A 31 12.35 -5.57 3.77
CA ILE A 31 12.50 -5.97 2.36
C ILE A 31 11.19 -5.74 1.59
N VAL A 32 10.06 -6.21 2.12
CA VAL A 32 8.74 -6.04 1.49
C VAL A 32 8.38 -4.56 1.36
N GLY A 33 8.66 -3.75 2.37
CA GLY A 33 8.45 -2.30 2.32
C GLY A 33 9.28 -1.61 1.22
N TRP A 34 10.55 -1.98 1.07
CA TRP A 34 11.41 -1.48 -0.03
C TRP A 34 10.92 -1.95 -1.40
N ILE A 35 10.49 -3.20 -1.55
CA ILE A 35 9.95 -3.73 -2.80
C ILE A 35 8.69 -2.95 -3.20
N LEU A 36 7.77 -2.69 -2.26
CA LEU A 36 6.56 -1.91 -2.50
C LEU A 36 6.86 -0.45 -2.90
N LEU A 37 7.89 0.15 -2.30
CA LEU A 37 8.36 1.49 -2.68
C LEU A 37 8.90 1.51 -4.11
N ILE A 38 9.79 0.57 -4.45
CA ILE A 38 10.39 0.47 -5.79
C ILE A 38 9.29 0.21 -6.82
N PHE A 39 8.38 -0.72 -6.53
CA PHE A 39 7.25 -1.05 -7.41
C PHE A 39 6.37 0.17 -7.66
N GLY A 40 5.99 0.91 -6.61
CA GLY A 40 5.19 2.12 -6.73
C GLY A 40 5.89 3.21 -7.57
N ALA A 41 7.19 3.43 -7.33
CA ALA A 41 8.00 4.39 -8.08
C ALA A 41 8.14 4.00 -9.56
N VAL A 42 8.37 2.71 -9.86
CA VAL A 42 8.45 2.20 -11.24
C VAL A 42 7.10 2.34 -11.95
N ALA A 43 5.99 2.04 -11.27
CA ALA A 43 4.65 2.26 -11.83
C ALA A 43 4.42 3.74 -12.18
N PHE A 44 4.91 4.66 -11.33
CA PHE A 44 4.84 6.09 -11.59
C PHE A 44 5.71 6.53 -12.78
N LEU A 45 6.90 5.94 -12.92
CA LEU A 45 7.77 6.16 -14.08
C LEU A 45 7.18 5.63 -15.37
N ILE A 46 6.39 4.54 -15.33
CA ILE A 46 5.71 3.96 -16.50
C ILE A 46 4.49 4.81 -16.90
N LEU A 47 3.84 5.50 -15.96
CA LEU A 47 2.75 6.42 -16.28
C LEU A 47 3.20 7.54 -17.22
N TYR A 48 4.43 8.04 -17.09
CA TYR A 48 4.92 9.16 -17.91
C TYR A 48 5.04 8.83 -19.43
N PRO A 49 5.71 7.75 -19.86
CA PRO A 49 5.69 7.32 -21.25
C PRO A 49 4.37 6.65 -21.64
N GLY A 50 3.64 6.06 -20.68
CA GLY A 50 2.35 5.41 -20.91
C GLY A 50 1.22 6.38 -21.28
N THR A 51 1.28 7.64 -20.83
CA THR A 51 0.35 8.70 -21.24
C THR A 51 0.80 9.45 -22.49
N LEU A 52 2.11 9.52 -22.74
CA LEU A 52 2.68 10.24 -23.88
C LEU A 52 2.77 9.41 -25.17
N PHE A 53 3.06 8.11 -25.08
CA PHE A 53 3.32 7.24 -26.25
C PHE A 53 2.26 6.16 -26.47
N TYR A 54 1.52 5.79 -25.44
CA TYR A 54 0.40 4.86 -25.55
C TYR A 54 -0.89 5.64 -25.29
N THR A 55 -1.95 5.38 -26.07
CA THR A 55 -3.27 5.93 -25.80
C THR A 55 -3.87 5.22 -24.58
N MET A 56 -3.30 5.46 -23.40
CA MET A 56 -3.88 4.96 -22.15
C MET A 56 -5.22 5.66 -21.93
N SER A 57 -6.29 4.88 -21.74
CA SER A 57 -7.58 5.45 -21.35
C SER A 57 -7.46 6.12 -19.99
N GLU A 58 -8.26 7.16 -19.75
CA GLU A 58 -8.31 7.87 -18.46
C GLU A 58 -8.56 6.91 -17.29
N LEU A 59 -9.31 5.84 -17.54
CA LEU A 59 -9.62 4.79 -16.56
C LEU A 59 -8.36 3.97 -16.21
N MET A 60 -7.57 3.56 -17.21
CA MET A 60 -6.30 2.86 -16.97
C MET A 60 -5.31 3.75 -16.22
N PHE A 61 -5.21 5.03 -16.59
CA PHE A 61 -4.38 6.01 -15.90
C PHE A 61 -4.77 6.12 -14.42
N MET A 62 -6.07 6.32 -14.14
CA MET A 62 -6.58 6.47 -12.78
C MET A 62 -6.33 5.23 -11.92
N ILE A 63 -6.52 4.02 -12.47
CA ILE A 63 -6.23 2.76 -11.77
C ILE A 63 -4.74 2.67 -11.46
N THR A 64 -3.86 2.82 -12.45
CA THR A 64 -2.41 2.69 -12.25
C THR A 64 -1.87 3.74 -11.27
N PHE A 65 -2.40 4.96 -11.32
CA PHE A 65 -2.07 6.03 -10.38
C PHE A 65 -2.51 5.69 -8.95
N ALA A 66 -3.75 5.21 -8.76
CA ALA A 66 -4.25 4.80 -7.46
C ALA A 66 -3.43 3.64 -6.87
N PHE A 67 -3.13 2.60 -7.68
CA PHE A 67 -2.29 1.48 -7.26
C PHE A 67 -0.87 1.91 -6.89
N SER A 68 -0.30 2.86 -7.62
CA SER A 68 1.03 3.40 -7.31
C SER A 68 1.03 4.09 -5.94
N ILE A 69 0.07 4.98 -5.66
CA ILE A 69 -0.04 5.67 -4.36
C ILE A 69 -0.25 4.67 -3.22
N ILE A 70 -1.16 3.70 -3.39
CA ILE A 70 -1.43 2.68 -2.36
C ILE A 70 -0.19 1.82 -2.09
N SER A 71 0.56 1.46 -3.14
CA SER A 71 1.81 0.70 -3.00
C SER A 71 2.85 1.49 -2.21
N ILE A 72 3.04 2.77 -2.54
CA ILE A 72 3.99 3.64 -1.83
C ILE A 72 3.56 3.81 -0.37
N GLY A 73 2.29 4.11 -0.12
CA GLY A 73 1.75 4.26 1.23
C GLY A 73 1.92 3.00 2.07
N SER A 74 1.64 1.84 1.51
CA SER A 74 1.84 0.53 2.16
C SER A 74 3.32 0.25 2.43
N GLY A 75 4.20 0.54 1.46
CA GLY A 75 5.64 0.40 1.61
C GLY A 75 6.21 1.26 2.74
N ILE A 76 5.81 2.53 2.80
CA ILE A 76 6.19 3.45 3.89
C ILE A 76 5.64 2.96 5.23
N SER A 77 4.37 2.54 5.28
CA SER A 77 3.74 2.05 6.51
C SER A 77 4.50 0.86 7.09
N LEU A 78 4.89 -0.11 6.25
CA LEU A 78 5.67 -1.27 6.65
C LEU A 78 7.10 -0.91 7.11
N LEU A 79 7.72 0.09 6.49
CA LEU A 79 9.05 0.58 6.89
C LEU A 79 9.01 1.41 8.18
N ARG A 80 7.89 2.12 8.42
CA ARG A 80 7.68 2.97 9.59
C ARG A 80 7.17 2.20 10.80
N HIS A 81 6.61 1.00 10.60
CA HIS A 81 6.18 0.10 11.67
C HIS A 81 7.39 -0.46 12.42
N LYS A 82 7.83 0.29 13.44
CA LYS A 82 8.77 -0.16 14.45
C LYS A 82 8.08 -1.28 15.26
N GLY A 83 8.40 -2.53 14.93
CA GLY A 83 8.19 -3.64 15.85
C GLY A 83 9.16 -3.60 17.01
#